data_AF-D8RMG1-F1
#
_entry.id   AF-D8RMG1-F1
#
_cell.length_a   1.000
_cell.length_b   1.000
_cell.length_c   1.000
_cell.angle_alpha   90.00
_cell.angle_beta   90.00
_cell.angle_gamma   90.00
#
_symmetry.space_group_name_H-M   'P 1'
#
loop_
_entity.id
_entity.type
_entity.pdbx_description
1 polymer ?
#
loop_
_entity_poly.entity_id
_entity_poly.type
_entity_poly.pdbx_seq_one_letter_code
_entity_poly.pdbx_strand_id
1 'polypeptide(L)' 'CQAEGCTADLSKAKHYHRRHKVCELHSKAPNVIANNQTQRFCQQCSRFHLLTEFDDSKRSCRKRLADHNRRRRK' A
#
# COMPACT_ATOMS: atom_id res chain seq x y z
N CYS A 1 -9.91 -8.74 2.86
CA CYS A 1 -8.97 -7.60 2.63
C CYS A 1 -9.34 -6.47 3.59
N GLN A 2 -8.43 -5.60 4.02
CA GLN A 2 -8.75 -4.47 4.91
C GLN A 2 -9.32 -3.23 4.19
N ALA A 3 -9.36 -3.24 2.86
CA ALA A 3 -10.08 -2.22 2.10
C ALA A 3 -11.58 -2.35 2.32
N GLU A 4 -12.25 -1.22 2.49
CA GLU A 4 -13.69 -1.13 2.70
C GLU A 4 -14.46 -1.70 1.52
N GLY A 5 -15.55 -2.44 1.80
CA GLY A 5 -16.35 -3.12 0.78
C GLY A 5 -15.65 -4.29 0.07
N CYS A 6 -14.40 -4.62 0.41
CA CYS A 6 -13.67 -5.69 -0.25
C CYS A 6 -13.97 -7.07 0.35
N THR A 7 -14.67 -7.92 -0.41
CA THR A 7 -15.00 -9.31 -0.07
C THR A 7 -13.93 -10.32 -0.47
N ALA A 8 -12.75 -9.87 -0.92
CA ALA A 8 -11.69 -10.77 -1.35
C ALA A 8 -11.22 -11.68 -0.20
N ASP A 9 -11.39 -12.98 -0.38
CA ASP A 9 -10.87 -14.02 0.51
C ASP A 9 -9.34 -14.06 0.41
N LEU A 10 -8.68 -13.92 1.56
CA LEU A 10 -7.23 -13.99 1.65
C LEU A 10 -6.73 -15.38 2.07
N SER A 11 -7.60 -16.33 2.42
CA SER A 11 -7.20 -17.65 2.92
C SER A 11 -6.24 -18.39 1.98
N LYS A 12 -6.53 -18.34 0.67
CA LYS A 12 -5.73 -18.92 -0.43
C LYS A 12 -4.75 -17.93 -1.07
N ALA A 13 -4.67 -16.70 -0.59
CA ALA A 13 -3.76 -15.71 -1.15
C ALA A 13 -2.30 -15.99 -0.75
N LYS A 14 -1.34 -15.47 -1.54
CA LYS A 14 0.10 -15.55 -1.21
C LYS A 14 0.36 -15.02 0.20
N HIS A 15 1.33 -15.60 0.89
CA HIS A 15 1.67 -15.26 2.28
C HIS A 15 1.82 -13.74 2.53
N TYR A 16 2.43 -13.02 1.59
CA TYR A 16 2.55 -11.56 1.62
C TYR A 16 1.18 -10.86 1.77
N HIS A 17 0.23 -11.17 0.90
CA HIS A 17 -1.11 -10.60 0.89
C HIS A 17 -1.89 -10.92 2.18
N ARG A 18 -1.73 -12.15 2.69
CA ARG A 18 -2.29 -12.58 3.98
C ARG A 18 -1.72 -11.79 5.15
N ARG A 19 -0.38 -11.72 5.25
CA ARG A 19 0.33 -11.01 6.32
C ARG A 19 -0.06 -9.54 6.39
N HIS A 20 -0.19 -8.89 5.23
CA HIS A 20 -0.51 -7.47 5.14
C HIS A 20 -2.01 -7.19 4.99
N LYS A 21 -2.86 -8.23 5.11
CA LYS A 21 -4.32 -8.15 5.02
C LYS A 21 -4.81 -7.37 3.78
N VAL A 22 -4.14 -7.52 2.64
CA VAL A 22 -4.42 -6.80 1.39
C VAL A 22 -4.48 -7.78 0.23
N CYS A 23 -5.48 -7.69 -0.64
CA CYS A 23 -5.55 -8.53 -1.84
C CYS A 23 -4.62 -8.02 -2.95
N GLU A 24 -4.40 -8.83 -3.98
CA GLU A 24 -3.51 -8.45 -5.09
C GLU A 24 -4.00 -7.22 -5.86
N LEU A 25 -5.32 -7.05 -5.97
CA LEU A 25 -5.91 -5.89 -6.62
C LEU A 25 -5.65 -4.61 -5.80
N HIS A 26 -5.94 -4.64 -4.49
CA HIS A 26 -5.77 -3.48 -3.62
C HIS A 26 -4.31 -3.14 -3.29
N SER A 27 -3.39 -4.10 -3.38
CA SER A 27 -1.95 -3.81 -3.26
C SER A 27 -1.42 -3.02 -4.46
N LYS A 28 -2.15 -3.05 -5.59
CA LYS A 28 -1.82 -2.36 -6.84
C LYS A 28 -2.75 -1.19 -7.16
N ALA A 29 -3.85 -1.02 -6.43
CA ALA A 29 -4.84 0.01 -6.67
C ALA A 29 -4.25 1.43 -6.47
N PRO A 30 -4.67 2.42 -7.27
CA PRO A 30 -4.22 3.81 -7.12
C PRO A 30 -4.76 4.46 -5.85
N ASN A 31 -5.90 4.03 -5.34
CA ASN A 31 -6.44 4.43 -4.05
C ASN A 31 -7.44 3.37 -3.59
N VAL A 32 -7.69 3.32 -2.28
CA VAL A 32 -8.72 2.51 -1.63
C VAL A 32 -9.30 3.31 -0.47
N ILE A 33 -10.51 2.97 -0.03
CA ILE A 33 -10.97 3.40 1.29
C ILE A 33 -10.55 2.33 2.30
N ALA A 34 -9.85 2.72 3.35
CA ALA A 34 -9.50 1.86 4.48
C ALA A 34 -9.55 2.70 5.75
N ASN A 35 -10.14 2.17 6.83
CA ASN A 35 -10.40 2.91 8.07
C ASN A 35 -11.14 4.25 7.80
N ASN A 36 -12.12 4.25 6.89
CA ASN A 36 -12.94 5.43 6.54
C ASN A 36 -12.12 6.61 5.97
N GLN A 37 -10.93 6.33 5.41
CA GLN A 37 -10.04 7.32 4.81
C GLN A 37 -9.55 6.84 3.43
N THR A 38 -9.35 7.77 2.51
CA THR A 38 -8.75 7.46 1.22
C THR A 38 -7.23 7.26 1.36
N GLN A 39 -6.81 6.01 1.16
CA GLN A 39 -5.45 5.54 1.39
C GLN A 39 -4.90 4.85 0.13
N ARG A 40 -3.59 4.67 0.08
CA ARG A 40 -2.89 3.85 -0.92
C ARG A 40 -1.92 2.91 -0.22
N PHE A 41 -1.74 1.72 -0.76
CA PHE A 41 -0.79 0.75 -0.23
C PHE A 41 0.64 1.11 -0.65
N CYS A 42 1.52 1.34 0.32
CA CYS A 42 2.94 1.61 0.05
C CYS A 42 3.70 0.29 -0.08
N GLN A 43 4.30 0.03 -1.24
CA GLN A 43 5.02 -1.22 -1.51
C GLN A 43 6.26 -1.41 -0.61
N GLN A 44 6.98 -0.33 -0.31
CA GLN A 44 8.18 -0.38 0.54
C GLN A 44 7.85 -0.50 2.03
N CYS A 45 6.73 0.09 2.49
CA CYS A 45 6.29 -0.05 3.88
C CYS A 45 5.47 -1.32 4.12
N SER A 46 4.88 -1.88 3.06
CA SER A 46 3.84 -2.91 3.13
C SER A 46 2.68 -2.53 4.07
N ARG A 47 2.25 -1.26 4.02
CA ARG A 47 1.19 -0.65 4.84
C ARG A 47 0.39 0.37 4.02
N PHE A 48 -0.84 0.60 4.42
CA PHE A 48 -1.65 1.71 3.91
C PHE A 48 -1.22 3.04 4.52
N HIS A 49 -1.20 4.06 3.68
CA HIS A 49 -0.84 5.44 4.01
C HIS A 49 -1.88 6.36 3.37
N LEU A 50 -2.06 7.56 3.89
CA LEU A 50 -2.95 8.55 3.28
C LEU A 50 -2.47 8.88 1.87
N LEU A 51 -3.40 9.19 0.95
CA LEU A 51 -3.00 9.59 -0.41
C LEU A 51 -2.06 10.79 -0.43
N THR A 52 -2.23 11.71 0.51
CA THR A 52 -1.37 12.89 0.68
C THR A 52 0.08 12.53 1.02
N GLU A 53 0.39 11.30 1.43
CA GLU A 53 1.76 10.84 1.69
C GLU A 53 2.48 10.32 0.44
N PHE A 54 1.83 10.33 -0.72
CA PHE A 54 2.39 9.86 -1.99
C PHE A 54 2.56 11.01 -2.98
N ASP A 55 3.48 10.82 -3.92
CA ASP A 55 3.45 11.52 -5.20
C ASP A 55 2.65 10.64 -6.16
N ASP A 56 1.73 11.20 -6.96
CA ASP A 56 0.76 10.42 -7.75
C ASP A 56 1.40 9.34 -8.65
N SER A 57 2.58 9.64 -9.18
CA SER A 57 3.37 8.73 -10.03
C SER A 57 4.05 7.57 -9.29
N LYS A 58 4.04 7.57 -7.95
CA LYS A 58 4.80 6.63 -7.11
C LYS A 58 3.90 5.76 -6.24
N ARG A 59 4.31 4.50 -6.09
CA ARG A 59 3.63 3.47 -5.27
C ARG A 59 4.25 3.30 -3.89
N SER A 60 5.17 4.17 -3.52
CA SER A 60 5.80 4.21 -2.20
C SER A 60 5.67 5.61 -1.64
N CYS A 61 5.45 5.72 -0.33
CA CYS A 61 5.27 7.02 0.32
C CYS A 61 6.54 7.88 0.22
N ARG A 62 6.36 9.20 0.24
CA ARG A 62 7.42 10.21 0.11
C ARG A 62 8.58 9.96 1.09
N LYS A 63 8.25 9.61 2.33
CA LYS A 63 9.23 9.27 3.38
C LYS A 63 10.16 8.13 2.95
N ARG A 64 9.61 7.00 2.49
CA ARG A 64 10.43 5.86 2.06
C ARG A 64 11.19 6.13 0.78
N LEU A 65 10.62 6.89 -0.15
CA LEU A 65 11.33 7.30 -1.37
C LEU A 65 12.55 8.16 -1.04
N ALA A 66 12.41 9.13 -0.13
CA ALA A 66 13.50 9.99 0.30
C ALA A 66 14.67 9.20 0.91
N ASP A 67 14.37 8.23 1.79
CA ASP A 67 15.39 7.38 2.41
C ASP A 67 16.07 6.44 1.40
N HIS A 68 15.32 5.90 0.45
CA HIS A 68 15.87 5.10 -0.63
C HIS A 68 16.83 5.93 -1.51
N ASN A 69 16.41 7.13 -1.92
CA ASN A 69 17.22 8.01 -2.76
C ASN A 69 18.48 8.49 -2.05
N ARG A 70 18.41 8.79 -0.73
CA ARG A 70 19.59 9.12 0.09
C ARG A 70 20.63 8.01 0.05
N ARG A 71 20.21 6.75 0.24
CA ARG A 71 21.12 5.60 0.23
C ARG A 71 21.75 5.32 -1.13
N ARG A 72 21.09 5.71 -2.23
CA ARG A 72 21.59 5.53 -3.61
C ARG A 72 22.55 6.63 -4.06
N ARG A 73 22.60 7.77 -3.36
CA ARG A 73 23.50 8.90 -3.66
C ARG A 73 24.89 8.74 -3.03
N LYS A 74 25.10 7.71 -2.21
CA LYS A 74 26.39 7.29 -1.68
C LYS A 74 26.97 6.22 -2.59
#